data_AF-A0A7W1Z723-F1
#
_entry.id   AF-A0A7W1Z723-F1
#
_cell.length_a   1.000
_cell.length_b   1.000
_cell.length_c   1.000
_cell.angle_alpha   90.00
_cell.angle_beta   90.00
_cell.angle_gamma   90.00
#
_symmetry.space_group_name_H-M   'P 1'
#
loop_
_entity.id
_entity.type
_entity.pdbx_description
1 polymer ?
#
loop_
_entity_poly.entity_id
_entity_poly.type
_entity_poly.pdbx_seq_one_letter_code
_entity_poly.pdbx_strand_id
1 'polypeptide(L)'
;VINSLTNTSITSINVGANPKNIKMDANGKLWVLCSGQWDPTYTFLIKPGKLVRIDTATNLVDLSLPFASTFSQPSSLVINAAGNTLYYSYNSAVYSHAHTSSALNATALINRNFYGFGVDPVTNYFYGSDAVDFSSNGKVIRYNAAATVVDSFAVGVIPGNFYFK
;
A
#
# COMPACT_ATOMS: atom_id res chain seq x y z
N VAL A 1 10.20 6.51 15.92
CA VAL A 1 9.60 5.78 17.06
C VAL A 1 9.35 6.78 18.16
N ILE A 2 8.10 6.92 18.60
CA ILE A 2 7.69 7.89 19.62
C ILE A 2 7.25 7.12 20.86
N ASN A 3 7.66 7.59 22.03
CA ASN A 3 7.09 7.14 23.29
C ASN A 3 5.75 7.84 23.52
N SER A 4 4.65 7.08 23.53
CA SER A 4 3.30 7.64 23.69
C SER A 4 2.99 8.17 25.10
N LEU A 5 3.78 7.80 26.12
CA LEU A 5 3.61 8.31 27.50
C LEU A 5 4.26 9.68 27.68
N THR A 6 5.43 9.89 27.05
CA THR A 6 6.22 11.12 27.20
C THR A 6 6.13 12.05 26.00
N ASN A 7 5.53 11.60 24.88
CA ASN A 7 5.51 12.30 23.59
C ASN A 7 6.91 12.68 23.09
N THR A 8 7.92 11.86 23.39
CA THR A 8 9.31 12.10 22.98
C THR A 8 9.75 11.12 21.88
N SER A 9 10.68 11.58 21.04
CA SER A 9 11.33 10.72 20.04
C SER A 9 12.32 9.78 20.72
N ILE A 10 12.19 8.48 20.46
CA ILE A 10 13.14 7.45 20.92
C ILE A 10 14.23 7.26 19.87
N THR A 11 13.84 7.06 18.61
CA THR A 11 14.77 6.79 17.50
C THR A 11 14.09 7.01 16.15
N SER A 12 14.89 7.11 15.09
CA SER A 12 14.47 7.19 13.69
C SER A 12 14.96 5.96 12.92
N ILE A 13 14.11 5.39 12.08
CA ILE A 13 14.42 4.19 11.29
C ILE A 13 14.51 4.60 9.82
N ASN A 14 15.62 4.30 9.16
CA ASN A 14 15.80 4.61 7.73
C ASN A 14 15.16 3.52 6.87
N VAL A 15 14.01 3.84 6.25
CA VAL A 15 13.19 2.91 5.45
C VAL A 15 13.30 3.15 3.95
N GLY A 16 13.68 4.34 3.49
CA GLY A 16 13.64 4.70 2.08
C GLY A 16 13.16 6.10 1.80
N ALA A 17 13.18 6.45 0.50
CA ALA A 17 12.67 7.72 0.05
C ALA A 17 11.14 7.72 0.00
N ASN A 18 10.54 8.79 0.54
CA ASN A 18 9.10 9.05 0.50
C ASN A 18 8.24 7.90 1.06
N PRO A 19 8.36 7.55 2.35
CA PRO A 19 7.45 6.60 3.00
C PRO A 19 6.01 7.14 2.98
N LYS A 20 5.06 6.34 2.51
CA LYS A 20 3.64 6.74 2.33
C LYS A 20 2.66 6.00 3.22
N ASN A 21 2.88 4.70 3.42
CA ASN A 21 1.94 3.86 4.15
C ASN A 21 2.67 2.95 5.12
N ILE A 22 1.97 2.60 6.21
CA ILE A 22 2.46 1.75 7.28
C ILE A 22 1.37 0.75 7.69
N LYS A 23 1.74 -0.53 7.86
CA LYS A 23 0.85 -1.61 8.33
C LYS A 23 1.61 -2.56 9.24
N MET A 24 0.93 -3.08 10.26
CA MET A 24 1.46 -4.12 11.13
C MET A 24 0.92 -5.47 10.68
N ASP A 25 1.78 -6.47 10.60
CA ASP A 25 1.36 -7.85 10.31
C ASP A 25 1.04 -8.64 11.59
N ALA A 26 0.51 -9.85 11.40
CA ALA A 26 0.13 -10.75 12.49
C ALA A 26 1.31 -11.20 13.37
N ASN A 27 2.54 -11.07 12.90
CA ASN A 27 3.75 -11.38 13.66
C ASN A 27 4.31 -10.15 14.40
N GLY A 28 3.59 -9.03 14.41
CA GLY A 28 4.02 -7.78 15.03
C GLY A 28 5.15 -7.08 14.27
N LYS A 29 5.41 -7.45 13.00
CA LYS A 29 6.36 -6.73 12.15
C LYS A 29 5.66 -5.56 11.48
N LEU A 30 6.41 -4.48 11.32
CA LEU A 30 5.91 -3.24 10.74
C LEU A 30 6.37 -3.11 9.30
N TRP A 31 5.43 -2.98 8.38
CA TRP A 31 5.66 -2.83 6.96
C TRP A 31 5.48 -1.38 6.53
N VAL A 32 6.47 -0.84 5.82
CA VAL A 32 6.47 0.53 5.30
C VAL A 32 6.62 0.50 3.79
N LEU A 33 5.66 1.13 3.09
CA LEU A 33 5.72 1.31 1.65
C LEU A 33 6.32 2.68 1.32
N CYS A 34 7.47 2.67 0.67
CA CYS A 34 8.18 3.84 0.18
C CYS A 34 7.91 4.01 -1.32
N SER A 35 7.40 5.17 -1.73
CA SER A 35 7.05 5.42 -3.14
C SER A 35 8.27 5.67 -4.04
N GLY A 36 9.45 5.88 -3.47
CA GLY A 36 10.64 6.28 -4.23
C GLY A 36 10.66 7.77 -4.53
N GLN A 37 11.71 8.23 -5.19
CA GLN A 37 12.01 9.63 -5.47
C GLN A 37 12.17 9.85 -6.97
N TRP A 38 11.36 10.73 -7.55
CA TRP A 38 11.52 11.23 -8.91
C TRP A 38 12.77 12.11 -9.02
N ASP A 39 13.38 12.12 -10.20
CA ASP A 39 14.29 13.18 -10.57
C ASP A 39 13.54 14.53 -10.59
N PRO A 40 14.24 15.68 -10.50
CA PRO A 40 13.61 17.00 -10.46
C PRO A 40 12.70 17.33 -11.65
N THR A 41 12.86 16.63 -12.79
CA THR A 41 12.06 16.83 -14.01
C THR A 41 10.93 15.82 -14.18
N TYR A 42 10.71 14.92 -13.21
CA TYR A 42 9.65 13.89 -13.23
C TYR A 42 9.69 12.96 -14.45
N THR A 43 10.88 12.63 -14.92
CA THR A 43 11.14 11.71 -16.04
C THR A 43 11.39 10.28 -15.58
N PHE A 44 12.12 10.07 -14.48
CA PHE A 44 12.37 8.75 -13.90
C PHE A 44 12.62 8.83 -12.38
N LEU A 45 12.53 7.70 -11.70
CA LEU A 45 12.82 7.56 -10.28
C LEU A 45 14.34 7.42 -10.09
N ILE A 46 14.99 8.45 -9.56
CA ILE A 46 16.39 8.37 -9.10
C ILE A 46 16.57 7.42 -7.91
N LYS A 47 15.48 7.16 -7.18
CA LYS A 47 15.40 6.09 -6.17
C LYS A 47 14.10 5.32 -6.38
N PRO A 48 14.14 4.05 -6.79
CA PRO A 48 12.95 3.23 -6.90
C PRO A 48 12.19 3.13 -5.57
N GLY A 49 10.90 2.83 -5.65
CA GLY A 49 10.11 2.48 -4.47
C GLY A 49 10.63 1.21 -3.80
N LYS A 50 10.26 1.00 -2.54
CA LYS A 50 10.51 -0.27 -1.83
C LYS A 50 9.46 -0.56 -0.77
N LEU A 51 9.21 -1.85 -0.55
CA LEU A 51 8.46 -2.35 0.60
C LEU A 51 9.46 -2.82 1.66
N VAL A 52 9.39 -2.25 2.86
CA VAL A 52 10.36 -2.48 3.94
C VAL A 52 9.66 -3.07 5.15
N ARG A 53 10.26 -4.10 5.75
CA ARG A 53 9.81 -4.67 7.02
C ARG A 53 10.76 -4.30 8.13
N ILE A 54 10.18 -3.93 9.27
CA ILE A 54 10.87 -3.53 10.48
C ILE A 54 10.48 -4.50 11.58
N ASP A 55 11.48 -4.98 12.29
CA ASP A 55 11.31 -5.68 13.55
C ASP A 55 11.01 -4.65 14.65
N THR A 56 9.84 -4.76 15.27
CA THR A 56 9.37 -3.80 16.28
C THR A 56 10.01 -4.00 17.66
N ALA A 57 10.59 -5.17 17.92
CA ALA A 57 11.34 -5.43 19.16
C ALA A 57 12.72 -4.78 19.12
N THR A 58 13.36 -4.76 17.95
CA THR A 58 14.72 -4.20 17.76
C THR A 58 14.74 -2.80 17.13
N ASN A 59 13.62 -2.36 16.54
CA ASN A 59 13.52 -1.15 15.72
C ASN A 59 14.48 -1.14 14.51
N LEU A 60 14.81 -2.32 13.98
CA LEU A 60 15.69 -2.48 12.83
C LEU A 60 14.94 -2.97 11.59
N VAL A 61 15.41 -2.56 10.41
CA VAL A 61 14.95 -3.10 9.14
C VAL A 61 15.50 -4.52 8.98
N ASP A 62 14.63 -5.51 8.84
CA ASP A 62 15.01 -6.92 8.64
C ASP A 62 14.74 -7.43 7.21
N LEU A 63 14.01 -6.67 6.41
CA LEU A 63 13.76 -6.96 4.99
C LEU A 63 13.55 -5.66 4.20
N SER A 64 14.13 -5.58 3.00
CA SER A 64 13.91 -4.47 2.07
C SER A 64 13.74 -5.02 0.66
N LEU A 65 12.58 -4.76 0.07
CA LEU A 65 12.18 -5.27 -1.23
C LEU A 65 12.05 -4.12 -2.24
N PRO A 66 13.05 -3.89 -3.11
CA PRO A 66 12.97 -2.84 -4.11
C PRO A 66 11.98 -3.20 -5.22
N PHE A 67 11.20 -2.22 -5.65
CA PHE A 67 10.39 -2.32 -6.87
C PHE A 67 11.28 -2.08 -8.10
N ALA A 68 11.07 -2.85 -9.16
CA ALA A 68 11.96 -2.84 -10.33
C ALA A 68 11.81 -1.60 -11.22
N SER A 69 10.58 -1.10 -11.40
CA SER A 69 10.30 0.05 -12.26
C SER A 69 10.88 1.34 -11.69
N THR A 70 11.54 2.09 -12.58
CA THR A 70 11.95 3.48 -12.37
C THR A 70 10.92 4.48 -12.87
N PHE A 71 9.71 4.04 -13.28
CA PHE A 71 8.67 4.91 -13.84
C PHE A 71 7.30 4.72 -13.16
N SER A 72 7.19 3.79 -12.22
CA SER A 72 5.98 3.55 -11.44
C SER A 72 6.30 3.62 -9.96
N GLN A 73 5.50 4.40 -9.22
CA GLN A 73 5.55 4.44 -7.77
C GLN A 73 4.51 3.49 -7.17
N PRO A 74 4.84 2.67 -6.16
CA PRO A 74 3.85 1.90 -5.45
C PRO A 74 3.03 2.80 -4.51
N SER A 75 1.80 2.39 -4.22
CA SER A 75 0.89 3.11 -3.32
C SER A 75 -0.11 2.19 -2.63
N SER A 76 -0.89 2.76 -1.70
CA SER A 76 -2.08 2.14 -1.12
C SER A 76 -1.82 0.80 -0.42
N LEU A 77 -0.79 0.76 0.45
CA LEU A 77 -0.51 -0.43 1.25
C LEU A 77 -1.66 -0.71 2.23
N VAL A 78 -2.29 -1.86 2.09
CA VAL A 78 -3.32 -2.40 2.99
C VAL A 78 -3.01 -3.84 3.36
N ILE A 79 -3.72 -4.41 4.33
CA ILE A 79 -3.48 -5.77 4.83
C ILE A 79 -4.80 -6.48 5.10
N ASN A 80 -4.88 -7.79 4.82
CA ASN A 80 -6.08 -8.59 5.05
C ASN A 80 -6.44 -8.68 6.54
N ALA A 81 -7.66 -9.16 6.81
CA ALA A 81 -8.21 -9.39 8.15
C ALA A 81 -7.28 -10.24 9.03
N ALA A 82 -6.65 -11.27 8.45
CA ALA A 82 -5.74 -12.15 9.16
C ALA A 82 -4.35 -11.55 9.43
N GLY A 83 -4.06 -10.35 8.91
CA GLY A 83 -2.77 -9.68 9.08
C GLY A 83 -1.59 -10.39 8.42
N ASN A 84 -1.82 -11.32 7.49
CA ASN A 84 -0.77 -12.18 6.92
C ASN A 84 -0.51 -11.94 5.42
N THR A 85 -1.35 -11.14 4.76
CA THR A 85 -1.23 -10.80 3.35
C THR A 85 -1.40 -9.30 3.18
N LEU A 86 -0.34 -8.64 2.70
CA LEU A 86 -0.36 -7.25 2.30
C LEU A 86 -0.83 -7.12 0.85
N TYR A 87 -1.43 -5.99 0.53
CA TYR A 87 -1.79 -5.62 -0.84
C TYR A 87 -1.34 -4.19 -1.12
N TYR A 88 -0.95 -3.92 -2.35
CA TYR A 88 -0.52 -2.59 -2.78
C TYR A 88 -0.81 -2.39 -4.27
N SER A 89 -1.01 -1.13 -4.65
CA SER A 89 -1.08 -0.73 -6.05
C SER A 89 0.33 -0.49 -6.60
N TYR A 90 0.63 -1.03 -7.77
CA TYR A 90 1.90 -0.86 -8.46
C TYR A 90 1.73 -1.15 -9.95
N ASN A 91 2.38 -0.37 -10.82
CA ASN A 91 2.38 -0.60 -12.27
C ASN A 91 0.98 -0.84 -12.85
N SER A 92 0.03 0.03 -12.50
CA SER A 92 -1.39 -0.02 -12.94
C SER A 92 -2.18 -1.28 -12.55
N ALA A 93 -1.74 -2.01 -11.52
CA ALA A 93 -2.42 -3.19 -11.00
C ALA A 93 -2.30 -3.27 -9.47
N VAL A 94 -3.08 -4.16 -8.85
CA VAL A 94 -2.94 -4.51 -7.43
C VAL A 94 -2.20 -5.84 -7.31
N TYR A 95 -1.25 -5.90 -6.40
CA TYR A 95 -0.48 -7.11 -6.08
C TYR A 95 -0.73 -7.53 -4.63
N SER A 96 -0.56 -8.82 -4.36
CA SER A 96 -0.55 -9.38 -3.01
C SER A 96 0.87 -9.80 -2.61
N HIS A 97 1.19 -9.66 -1.33
CA HIS A 97 2.46 -10.07 -0.76
C HIS A 97 2.23 -10.75 0.59
N ALA A 98 2.56 -12.05 0.67
CA ALA A 98 2.52 -12.77 1.94
C ALA A 98 3.59 -12.20 2.89
N HIS A 99 3.23 -11.96 4.14
CA HIS A 99 4.13 -11.39 5.15
C HIS A 99 5.39 -12.25 5.44
N THR A 100 5.38 -13.53 5.06
CA THR A 100 6.54 -14.43 5.16
C THR A 100 7.44 -14.42 3.92
N SER A 101 6.99 -13.82 2.81
CA SER A 101 7.76 -13.80 1.56
C SER A 101 8.98 -12.88 1.68
N SER A 102 10.09 -13.32 1.10
CA SER A 102 11.32 -12.54 0.97
C SER A 102 11.48 -11.92 -0.41
N ALA A 103 10.48 -12.04 -1.29
CA ALA A 103 10.46 -11.44 -2.63
C ALA A 103 9.07 -10.89 -2.98
N LEU A 104 9.04 -9.85 -3.82
CA LEU A 104 7.80 -9.30 -4.36
C LEU A 104 7.15 -10.29 -5.32
N ASN A 105 5.82 -10.33 -5.31
CA ASN A 105 5.07 -11.13 -6.27
C ASN A 105 5.12 -10.45 -7.65
N ALA A 106 5.35 -11.23 -8.71
CA ALA A 106 5.38 -10.75 -10.08
C ALA A 106 4.00 -10.80 -10.77
N THR A 107 3.05 -11.52 -10.19
CA THR A 107 1.70 -11.68 -10.75
C THR A 107 0.73 -10.71 -10.07
N ALA A 108 0.04 -9.91 -10.88
CA ALA A 108 -1.03 -9.04 -10.42
C ALA A 108 -2.23 -9.87 -9.91
N LEU A 109 -2.79 -9.45 -8.77
CA LEU A 109 -4.03 -9.98 -8.21
C LEU A 109 -5.25 -9.36 -8.91
N ILE A 110 -5.24 -8.04 -9.13
CA ILE A 110 -6.28 -7.31 -9.86
C ILE A 110 -5.62 -6.48 -10.96
N ASN A 111 -5.95 -6.76 -12.22
CA ASN A 111 -5.47 -6.01 -13.39
C ASN A 111 -6.28 -4.72 -13.61
N ARG A 112 -6.28 -3.84 -12.62
CA ARG A 112 -6.91 -2.52 -12.68
C ARG A 112 -6.15 -1.53 -11.80
N ASN A 113 -6.04 -0.29 -12.27
CA ASN A 113 -5.53 0.83 -11.50
C ASN A 113 -6.65 1.48 -10.67
N PHE A 114 -6.32 1.93 -9.47
CA PHE A 114 -7.24 2.64 -8.58
C PHE A 114 -6.60 3.91 -8.03
N TYR A 115 -7.40 4.96 -7.88
CA TYR A 115 -6.96 6.20 -7.24
C TYR A 115 -6.81 6.03 -5.72
N GLY A 116 -7.79 5.38 -5.09
CA GLY A 116 -7.75 4.90 -3.72
C GLY A 116 -8.03 3.40 -3.67
N PHE A 117 -7.45 2.69 -2.70
CA PHE A 117 -7.63 1.26 -2.54
C PHE A 117 -7.73 0.88 -1.07
N GLY A 118 -8.69 0.02 -0.74
CA GLY A 118 -8.99 -0.44 0.60
C GLY A 118 -9.35 -1.93 0.63
N VAL A 119 -9.16 -2.56 1.77
CA VAL A 119 -9.62 -3.92 2.05
C VAL A 119 -10.44 -3.90 3.34
N ASP A 120 -11.62 -4.50 3.29
CA ASP A 120 -12.51 -4.64 4.44
C ASP A 120 -11.85 -5.62 5.45
N PRO A 121 -11.64 -5.18 6.71
CA PRO A 121 -10.91 -5.96 7.71
C PRO A 121 -11.71 -7.15 8.28
N VAL A 122 -12.96 -7.33 7.86
CA VAL A 122 -13.82 -8.46 8.26
C VAL A 122 -14.02 -9.41 7.09
N THR A 123 -14.43 -8.90 5.93
CA THR A 123 -14.82 -9.73 4.79
C THR A 123 -13.70 -10.00 3.80
N ASN A 124 -12.59 -9.25 3.88
CA ASN A 124 -11.53 -9.19 2.86
C ASN A 124 -12.01 -8.74 1.48
N TYR A 125 -13.16 -8.08 1.39
CA TYR A 125 -13.59 -7.47 0.13
C TYR A 125 -12.69 -6.28 -0.19
N PHE A 126 -12.32 -6.13 -1.46
CA PHE A 126 -11.55 -4.99 -1.91
C PHE A 126 -12.45 -3.90 -2.44
N TYR A 127 -12.07 -2.67 -2.17
CA TYR A 127 -12.73 -1.47 -2.64
C TYR A 127 -11.69 -0.62 -3.35
N GLY A 128 -11.90 -0.43 -4.65
CA GLY A 128 -11.02 0.38 -5.49
C GLY A 128 -11.81 1.54 -6.07
N SER A 129 -11.28 2.75 -5.97
CA SER A 129 -11.93 3.95 -6.47
C SER A 129 -11.35 4.41 -7.80
N ASP A 130 -12.20 4.97 -8.65
CA ASP A 130 -11.86 5.58 -9.92
C ASP A 130 -12.28 7.06 -9.86
N ALA A 131 -11.29 7.95 -9.97
CA ALA A 131 -11.48 9.39 -9.94
C ALA A 131 -11.94 9.95 -11.30
N VAL A 132 -11.98 9.11 -12.34
CA VAL A 132 -12.39 9.44 -13.72
C VAL A 132 -11.48 10.50 -14.35
N ASP A 133 -11.75 11.78 -14.09
CA ASP A 133 -11.09 12.95 -14.67
C ASP A 133 -10.71 14.00 -13.62
N PHE A 134 -10.79 13.65 -12.33
CA PHE A 134 -10.53 14.52 -11.19
C PHE A 134 -11.49 15.70 -11.01
N SER A 135 -12.60 15.74 -11.75
CA SER A 135 -13.60 16.82 -11.70
C SER A 135 -15.04 16.30 -11.58
N SER A 136 -15.34 15.24 -12.32
CA SER A 136 -16.61 14.53 -12.32
C SER A 136 -16.77 13.65 -11.09
N ASN A 137 -18.01 13.25 -10.80
CA ASN A 137 -18.30 12.22 -9.80
C ASN A 137 -17.54 10.93 -10.13
N GLY A 138 -16.85 10.39 -9.12
CA GLY A 138 -16.12 9.15 -9.23
C GLY A 138 -17.02 7.93 -9.05
N LYS A 139 -16.39 6.75 -9.03
CA LYS A 139 -17.05 5.48 -8.70
C LYS A 139 -16.17 4.64 -7.78
N VAL A 140 -16.81 3.79 -7.00
CA VAL A 140 -16.16 2.71 -6.26
C VAL A 140 -16.53 1.40 -6.92
N ILE A 141 -15.55 0.54 -7.13
CA ILE A 141 -15.72 -0.82 -7.62
C ILE A 141 -15.38 -1.77 -6.48
N ARG A 142 -16.29 -2.70 -6.20
CA ARG A 142 -16.14 -3.70 -5.14
C ARG A 142 -15.73 -5.03 -5.74
N TYR A 143 -14.75 -5.68 -5.12
CA TYR A 143 -14.32 -7.04 -5.43
C TYR A 143 -14.51 -7.91 -4.19
N ASN A 144 -14.81 -9.18 -4.39
CA ASN A 144 -14.81 -10.16 -3.31
C ASN A 144 -13.36 -10.52 -2.91
N ALA A 145 -13.21 -11.34 -1.87
CA ALA A 145 -11.91 -11.79 -1.39
C ALA A 145 -11.08 -12.60 -2.43
N ALA A 146 -11.74 -13.17 -3.44
CA ALA A 146 -11.11 -13.85 -4.56
C ALA A 146 -10.77 -12.90 -5.73
N ALA A 147 -10.75 -11.58 -5.48
CA ALA A 147 -10.43 -10.56 -6.48
C ALA A 147 -11.33 -10.58 -7.73
N THR A 148 -12.58 -11.04 -7.56
CA THR A 148 -13.61 -11.00 -8.61
C THR A 148 -14.53 -9.80 -8.41
N VAL A 149 -14.85 -9.09 -9.49
CA VAL A 149 -15.77 -7.94 -9.46
C VAL A 149 -17.13 -8.39 -8.94
N VAL A 150 -17.69 -7.63 -8.00
CA VAL A 150 -19.03 -7.86 -7.43
C VAL A 150 -20.01 -6.83 -7.95
N ASP A 151 -19.67 -5.54 -7.82
CA ASP A 151 -20.54 -4.42 -8.18
C ASP A 151 -19.74 -3.10 -8.26
N SER A 152 -20.38 -2.02 -8.66
CA SER A 152 -19.87 -0.65 -8.57
C SER A 152 -20.97 0.35 -8.26
N PHE A 153 -20.62 1.44 -7.57
CA PHE A 153 -21.55 2.52 -7.27
C PHE A 153 -20.89 3.89 -7.42
N ALA A 154 -21.68 4.90 -7.80
CA ALA A 154 -21.23 6.27 -7.93
C ALA A 154 -20.97 6.90 -6.56
N VAL A 155 -19.97 7.77 -6.49
CA VAL A 155 -19.60 8.56 -5.32
C VAL A 155 -19.26 10.00 -5.75
N GLY A 156 -18.86 10.85 -4.80
CA GLY A 156 -18.44 12.21 -5.10
C GLY A 156 -17.14 12.28 -5.91
N VAL A 157 -16.66 13.51 -6.10
CA VAL A 157 -15.44 13.83 -6.85
C VAL A 157 -14.19 13.32 -6.11
N ILE A 158 -13.24 12.73 -6.86
CA ILE A 158 -11.92 12.26 -6.37
C ILE A 158 -12.00 11.41 -5.08
N PRO A 159 -12.70 10.27 -5.08
CA PRO A 159 -12.75 9.37 -3.93
C PRO A 159 -11.37 8.78 -3.62
N GLY A 160 -10.66 9.28 -2.61
CA GLY A 160 -9.25 8.92 -2.38
C GLY A 160 -8.96 7.88 -1.29
N ASN A 161 -9.85 7.70 -0.31
CA ASN A 161 -9.58 6.87 0.86
C ASN A 161 -10.80 6.06 1.29
N PHE A 162 -10.55 4.92 1.92
CA PHE A 162 -11.58 4.06 2.51
C PHE A 162 -11.38 3.95 4.01
N TYR A 163 -12.48 4.01 4.75
CA TYR A 163 -12.53 3.76 6.18
C TYR A 163 -13.59 2.69 6.43
N PHE A 164 -13.23 1.69 7.25
CA PHE A 164 -14.11 0.61 7.67
C PHE A 164 -14.34 0.75 9.17
N LYS A 165 -15.61 0.69 9.57
CA LYS A 165 -16.03 0.85 10.97
C LYS A 165 -15.85 -0.45 11.75
#